data_AF-A0A554J5T0-F1
#
_entry.id   AF-A0A554J5T0-F1
#
_cell.length_a   1.000
_cell.length_b   1.000
_cell.length_c   1.000
_cell.angle_alpha   90.00
_cell.angle_beta   90.00
_cell.angle_gamma   90.00
#
_symmetry.space_group_name_H-M   'P 1'
#
loop_
_entity.id
_entity.type
_entity.pdbx_description
1 polymer ?
#
loop_
_entity_poly.entity_id
_entity_poly.type
_entity_poly.pdbx_seq_one_letter_code
_entity_poly.pdbx_strand_id
1 'polypeptide(L)'
;MNKKVLKEKLEFWKKQEKELEERFNHLMLLRGEAAREGDLSENAGFELRTEDAQVASAQLGQARKTIKKLEEEIEKGGPSS
;
A
#
# COMPACT_ATOMS: atom_id res chain seq x y z
N MET A 1 23.15 1.05 11.96
CA MET A 1 22.22 2.03 11.37
C MET A 1 21.59 2.82 12.51
N ASN A 2 21.58 4.15 12.45
CA ASN A 2 21.22 4.99 13.60
C ASN A 2 19.70 4.94 13.87
N LYS A 3 19.27 4.86 15.14
CA LYS A 3 17.84 4.71 15.51
C LYS A 3 16.97 5.85 14.97
N LYS A 4 17.54 7.05 14.84
CA LYS A 4 16.91 8.21 14.22
C LYS A 4 16.57 7.96 12.74
N VAL A 5 17.52 7.41 11.98
CA VAL A 5 17.33 7.09 10.55
C VAL A 5 16.26 6.00 10.37
N LEU A 6 16.21 5.00 11.26
CA LEU A 6 15.18 3.97 11.22
C LEU A 6 13.78 4.55 11.47
N LYS A 7 13.63 5.49 12.41
CA LYS A 7 12.37 6.20 12.66
C LYS A 7 11.94 7.05 11.46
N GLU A 8 12.84 7.81 10.86
CA GLU A 8 12.53 8.60 9.65
C GLU A 8 12.11 7.70 8.49
N LYS A 9 12.78 6.54 8.31
CA LYS A 9 12.37 5.52 7.34
C LYS A 9 10.98 4.96 7.64
N LEU A 10 10.70 4.69 8.92
CA LEU A 10 9.40 4.18 9.36
C LEU A 10 8.28 5.19 9.05
N GLU A 11 8.49 6.47 9.35
CA GLU A 11 7.51 7.51 9.04
C GLU A 11 7.29 7.68 7.53
N PHE A 12 8.36 7.60 6.73
CA PHE A 12 8.25 7.60 5.27
C PHE A 12 7.38 6.43 4.78
N TRP A 13 7.66 5.21 5.23
CA TRP A 13 6.89 4.04 4.82
C TRP A 13 5.44 4.08 5.31
N LYS A 14 5.17 4.60 6.52
CA LYS A 14 3.80 4.83 7.02
C LYS A 14 3.04 5.86 6.19
N LYS A 15 3.71 6.92 5.74
CA LYS A 15 3.11 7.90 4.83
C LYS A 15 2.79 7.26 3.47
N GLN A 16 3.73 6.50 2.91
CA GLN A 16 3.53 5.79 1.65
C GLN A 16 2.43 4.74 1.74
N GLU A 17 2.33 4.02 2.86
CA GLU A 17 1.22 3.09 3.13
C GLU A 17 -0.12 3.82 3.06
N LYS A 18 -0.24 4.98 3.72
CA LYS A 18 -1.47 5.77 3.72
C LYS A 18 -1.84 6.25 2.30
N GLU A 19 -0.87 6.75 1.54
CA GLU A 19 -1.10 7.17 0.14
C GLU A 19 -1.54 5.99 -0.75
N LEU A 20 -0.94 4.81 -0.58
CA LEU A 20 -1.34 3.60 -1.29
C LEU A 20 -2.75 3.12 -0.89
N GLU A 21 -3.11 3.27 0.39
CA GLU A 21 -4.44 2.92 0.90
C GLU A 21 -5.52 3.85 0.33
N GLU A 22 -5.26 5.17 0.30
CA GLU A 22 -6.15 6.14 -0.33
C GLU A 22 -6.32 5.84 -1.83
N ARG A 23 -5.23 5.52 -2.53
CA ARG A 23 -5.28 5.14 -3.95
C ARG A 23 -6.06 3.85 -4.18
N PHE A 24 -5.87 2.83 -3.34
CA PHE A 24 -6.62 1.58 -3.42
C PHE A 24 -8.12 1.80 -3.20
N ASN A 25 -8.48 2.59 -2.17
CA ASN A 25 -9.87 2.93 -1.90
C ASN A 25 -10.50 3.71 -3.06
N HIS A 26 -9.76 4.65 -3.66
CA HIS A 26 -10.23 5.38 -4.83
C HIS A 26 -10.47 4.47 -6.04
N LEU A 27 -9.56 3.52 -6.32
CA LEU A 27 -9.72 2.53 -7.38
C LEU A 27 -10.93 1.61 -7.13
N MET A 28 -11.17 1.22 -5.87
CA MET A 28 -12.33 0.41 -5.49
C MET A 28 -13.66 1.17 -5.63
N LEU A 29 -13.68 2.47 -5.33
CA LEU A 29 -14.85 3.32 -5.56
C LEU A 29 -15.17 3.42 -7.04
N LEU A 30 -14.18 3.75 -7.87
CA LEU A 30 -14.32 3.81 -9.33
C LEU A 30 -14.77 2.47 -9.92
N ARG A 31 -14.28 1.35 -9.37
CA ARG A 31 -14.72 0.01 -9.74
C ARG A 31 -16.19 -0.21 -9.41
N GLY A 32 -16.64 0.23 -8.24
CA GLY A 32 -18.05 0.15 -7.82
C GLY A 32 -18.99 1.03 -8.65
N GLU A 33 -18.51 2.20 -9.08
CA GLU A 33 -19.24 3.10 -9.99
C GLU A 33 -19.37 2.49 -11.39
N ALA A 34 -18.27 1.98 -11.97
CA ALA A 34 -18.27 1.28 -13.24
C ALA A 34 -19.15 0.01 -13.22
N ALA A 35 -19.24 -0.67 -12.07
CA ALA A 35 -20.14 -1.81 -11.88
C ALA A 35 -21.63 -1.45 -11.86
N ARG A 36 -21.97 -0.21 -11.49
CA ARG A 36 -23.35 0.28 -11.51
C ARG A 36 -23.78 0.78 -12.88
N GLU A 37 -22.86 1.22 -13.73
CA GLU A 37 -23.16 1.70 -15.09
C GLU A 37 -23.50 0.59 -16.10
N GLY A 38 -23.42 -0.68 -15.71
CA GLY A 38 -24.18 -1.76 -16.36
C GLY A 38 -23.50 -2.50 -17.51
N ASP A 39 -22.24 -2.22 -17.83
CA ASP A 39 -21.47 -3.04 -18.78
C ASP A 39 -20.05 -3.31 -18.27
N LEU A 40 -19.92 -4.42 -17.53
CA LEU A 40 -18.72 -4.76 -16.75
C LEU A 40 -17.69 -5.57 -17.53
N SER A 41 -18.11 -6.25 -18.60
CA SER A 41 -17.29 -7.23 -19.32
C SER A 41 -16.63 -6.68 -20.57
N GLU A 42 -17.17 -5.60 -21.18
CA GLU A 42 -16.55 -4.95 -22.35
C GLU A 42 -15.75 -3.69 -21.98
N ASN A 43 -15.86 -3.25 -20.72
CA ASN A 43 -15.18 -2.07 -20.25
C ASN A 43 -13.75 -2.46 -19.85
N ALA A 44 -12.80 -2.34 -20.79
CA ALA A 44 -11.37 -2.51 -20.53
C ALA A 44 -10.91 -1.73 -19.29
N GLY A 45 -11.60 -0.63 -18.94
CA GLY A 45 -11.37 0.12 -17.72
C GLY A 45 -11.69 -0.65 -16.42
N PHE A 46 -12.60 -1.63 -16.40
CA PHE A 46 -12.90 -2.42 -15.20
C PHE A 46 -11.84 -3.49 -14.92
N GLU A 47 -11.35 -4.19 -15.95
CA GLU A 47 -10.27 -5.16 -15.80
C GLU A 47 -8.95 -4.47 -15.41
N LEU A 48 -8.57 -3.40 -16.11
CA LEU A 48 -7.36 -2.62 -15.79
C LEU A 48 -7.40 -2.07 -14.35
N ARG A 49 -8.55 -1.54 -13.91
CA ARG A 49 -8.73 -1.05 -12.53
C ARG A 49 -8.69 -2.17 -11.49
N THR A 50 -9.10 -3.39 -11.86
CA THR A 50 -9.03 -4.57 -10.98
C THR A 50 -7.59 -5.06 -10.85
N GLU A 51 -6.81 -5.02 -11.92
CA GLU A 51 -5.37 -5.30 -11.89
C GLU A 51 -4.60 -4.23 -11.08
N ASP A 52 -4.85 -2.94 -11.34
CA ASP A 52 -4.27 -1.83 -10.57
C ASP A 52 -4.58 -1.95 -9.07
N ALA A 53 -5.81 -2.33 -8.71
CA ALA A 53 -6.17 -2.53 -7.31
C ALA A 53 -5.48 -3.76 -6.69
N GLN A 54 -5.29 -4.85 -7.43
CA GLN A 54 -4.52 -6.01 -6.97
C GLN A 54 -3.04 -5.65 -6.76
N VAL A 55 -2.46 -4.89 -7.68
CA VAL A 55 -1.09 -4.39 -7.57
C VAL A 55 -0.94 -3.47 -6.35
N ALA A 56 -1.86 -2.52 -6.17
CA ALA A 56 -1.87 -1.63 -5.01
C ALA A 56 -2.01 -2.40 -3.69
N SER A 57 -2.85 -3.45 -3.65
CA SER A 57 -3.00 -4.33 -2.49
C SER A 57 -1.70 -5.11 -2.19
N ALA A 58 -1.04 -5.64 -3.22
CA ALA A 58 0.25 -6.33 -3.05
C ALA A 58 1.34 -5.37 -2.54
N GLN A 59 1.39 -4.15 -3.06
CA GLN A 59 2.30 -3.10 -2.61
C GLN A 59 2.04 -2.69 -1.15
N LEU A 60 0.77 -2.55 -0.74
CA LEU A 60 0.39 -2.33 0.65
C LEU A 60 0.88 -3.47 1.56
N GLY A 61 0.72 -4.72 1.12
CA GLY A 61 1.22 -5.88 1.86
C GLY A 61 2.75 -5.84 2.05
N GLN A 62 3.50 -5.42 1.04
CA GLN A 62 4.95 -5.25 1.13
C GLN A 62 5.36 -4.06 2.01
N ALA A 63 4.66 -2.93 1.90
CA ALA A 63 4.88 -1.76 2.74
C ALA A 63 4.67 -2.11 4.22
N ARG A 64 3.56 -2.79 4.55
CA ARG A 64 3.27 -3.28 5.91
C ARG A 64 4.34 -4.22 6.45
N LYS A 65 4.83 -5.16 5.62
CA LYS A 65 5.94 -6.05 6.00
C LYS A 65 7.23 -5.26 6.30
N THR A 66 7.50 -4.22 5.50
CA THR A 66 8.68 -3.36 5.69
C THR A 66 8.56 -2.52 6.96
N ILE A 67 7.39 -1.93 7.20
CA ILE A 67 7.06 -1.20 8.44
C ILE A 67 7.28 -2.09 9.66
N LYS A 68 6.70 -3.30 9.65
CA LYS A 68 6.84 -4.24 10.77
C LYS A 68 8.30 -4.61 11.02
N LYS A 69 9.08 -4.89 9.97
CA LYS A 69 10.53 -5.14 10.11
C LYS A 69 11.27 -3.94 10.69
N LEU A 70 10.95 -2.72 10.26
CA LEU A 70 11.56 -1.50 10.79
C LEU A 70 11.19 -1.29 12.26
N GLU A 71 9.95 -1.58 12.66
CA GLU A 71 9.51 -1.52 14.06
C GLU A 71 10.25 -2.54 14.92
N GLU A 72 10.39 -3.79 14.46
CA GLU A 72 11.17 -4.83 15.13
C GLU A 72 12.66 -4.44 15.27
N GLU A 73 13.28 -3.85 14.24
CA GLU A 73 14.67 -3.37 14.28
C GLU A 73 14.85 -2.21 15.27
N ILE A 74 13.86 -1.32 15.38
CA ILE A 74 13.86 -0.21 16.34
C ILE A 74 13.71 -0.71 17.78
N GLU A 75 12.85 -1.73 17.99
CA GLU A 75 12.57 -2.34 19.29
C GLU A 75 13.75 -3.19 19.79
N LYS A 76 14.40 -3.97 18.90
CA LYS A 76 15.59 -4.78 19.22
C LYS A 76 16.87 -3.95 19.45
N GLY A 77 16.81 -2.63 19.35
CA GLY A 77 17.92 -1.74 19.70
C GLY A 77 18.78 -1.24 18.52
N GLY A 78 18.34 -1.43 17.28
CA GLY A 78 19.18 -1.23 16.09
C GLY A 78 20.07 -2.44 15.81
N PRO A 79 20.71 -2.52 14.62
CA PRO A 79 21.43 -3.73 14.21
C PRO A 79 22.47 -4.09 15.26
N SER A 80 22.34 -5.31 15.79
CA SER A 80 23.23 -5.92 16.77
C SER A 80 24.67 -5.55 16.46
N SER A 81 25.25 -4.72 17.32
CA SER A 81 26.70 -4.56 17.45
C SER A 81 27.11 -5.18 18.76
#